data_AF-A0A2X5P8H0-F1
#
_entry.id   AF-A0A2X5P8H0-F1
#
_cell.length_a   1.000
_cell.length_b   1.000
_cell.length_c   1.000
_cell.angle_alpha   90.00
_cell.angle_beta   90.00
_cell.angle_gamma   90.00
#
_symmetry.space_group_name_H-M   'P 1'
#
loop_
_entity.id
_entity.type
_entity.pdbx_description
1 polymer ?
#
loop_
_entity_poly.entity_id
_entity_poly.type
_entity_poly.pdbx_seq_one_letter_code
_entity_poly.pdbx_strand_id
1 'polypeptide(L)'
;MSKSFLGTYFGVIEGATQVVSSTAQFAGFNPGPKLSRGLSLAIVSLFTFIVCCINPNALSMIYAISGPLIALILFIMPTLSTWLVPALRPYRSVANFLVLVVGLLCVSVMFFK
;
A
#
# COMPACT_ATOMS: atom_id res chain seq x y z
N MET A 1 14.73 17.95 5.50
CA MET A 1 13.99 16.66 5.60
C MET A 1 12.51 16.81 6.00
N SER A 2 12.00 17.99 6.38
CA SER A 2 10.60 18.13 6.83
C SER A 2 9.52 18.13 5.74
N LYS A 3 9.85 18.47 4.47
CA LYS A 3 8.84 18.52 3.39
C LYS A 3 8.32 17.14 2.97
N SER A 4 9.18 16.12 2.97
CA SER A 4 8.78 14.74 2.62
C SER A 4 8.01 14.06 3.75
N PHE A 5 8.34 14.38 5.01
CA PHE A 5 7.72 13.77 6.18
C PHE A 5 6.20 14.01 6.27
N LEU A 6 5.74 15.25 6.00
CA LEU A 6 4.32 15.57 6.09
C LEU A 6 3.50 14.84 5.04
N GLY A 7 3.98 14.75 3.79
CA GLY A 7 3.26 14.04 2.73
C GLY A 7 3.07 12.56 3.07
N THR A 8 4.12 11.90 3.54
CA THR A 8 4.04 10.49 3.95
C THR A 8 3.16 10.31 5.19
N TYR A 9 3.28 11.19 6.19
CA TYR A 9 2.49 11.12 7.41
C TYR A 9 0.99 11.31 7.13
N PHE A 10 0.61 12.34 6.36
CA PHE A 10 -0.79 12.55 6.00
C PHE A 10 -1.34 11.37 5.18
N GLY A 11 -0.57 10.86 4.21
CA GLY A 11 -0.98 9.68 3.45
C GLY A 11 -1.23 8.44 4.32
N VAL A 12 -0.36 8.17 5.30
CA VAL A 12 -0.52 7.05 6.23
C VAL A 12 -1.75 7.24 7.12
N ILE A 13 -1.96 8.45 7.66
CA ILE A 13 -3.07 8.72 8.57
C ILE A 13 -4.42 8.69 7.85
N GLU A 14 -4.50 9.23 6.63
CA GLU A 14 -5.71 9.18 5.81
C GLU A 14 -6.06 7.73 5.45
N GLY A 15 -5.08 6.97 4.95
CA GLY A 15 -5.26 5.54 4.65
C GLY A 15 -5.70 4.73 5.87
N ALA A 16 -5.02 4.92 7.02
CA ALA A 16 -5.38 4.24 8.26
C ALA A 16 -6.78 4.63 8.75
N THR A 17 -7.16 5.91 8.64
CA THR A 17 -8.51 6.39 9.01
C THR A 17 -9.58 5.75 8.13
N GLN A 18 -9.33 5.60 6.83
CA GLN A 18 -10.24 4.89 5.92
C GLN A 18 -10.38 3.41 6.29
N VAL A 19 -9.27 2.73 6.62
CA VAL A 19 -9.28 1.31 7.01
C VAL A 19 -10.04 1.11 8.32
N VAL A 20 -9.75 1.92 9.34
CA VAL A 20 -10.39 1.84 10.65
C VAL A 20 -11.89 2.16 10.56
N SER A 21 -12.25 3.21 9.83
CA SER A 21 -13.67 3.57 9.64
C SER A 21 -14.42 2.49 8.86
N SER A 22 -13.87 1.98 7.76
CA SER A 22 -14.50 0.91 6.97
C SER A 22 -14.66 -0.37 7.80
N THR A 23 -13.62 -0.77 8.54
CA THR A 23 -13.68 -1.96 9.42
C THR A 23 -14.72 -1.78 10.51
N ALA A 24 -14.83 -0.59 11.09
CA ALA A 24 -15.86 -0.28 12.09
C ALA A 24 -17.28 -0.32 11.48
N GLN A 25 -17.47 0.21 10.26
CA GLN A 25 -18.75 0.09 9.54
C GLN A 25 -19.15 -1.37 9.35
N PHE A 26 -18.21 -2.23 8.93
CA PHE A 26 -18.46 -3.67 8.79
C PHE A 26 -18.82 -4.35 10.13
N ALA A 27 -18.29 -3.83 11.25
CA ALA A 27 -18.63 -4.28 12.59
C ALA A 27 -19.92 -3.67 13.17
N GLY A 28 -20.65 -2.85 12.39
CA GLY A 28 -21.89 -2.19 12.81
C GLY A 28 -21.70 -0.95 13.69
N PHE A 29 -20.46 -0.44 13.82
CA PHE A 29 -20.13 0.76 14.58
C PHE A 29 -19.80 1.93 13.65
N ASN A 30 -20.40 3.11 13.91
CA ASN A 30 -20.10 4.36 13.22
C ASN A 30 -19.25 5.28 14.10
N PRO A 31 -17.92 5.08 14.18
CA PRO A 31 -17.05 5.97 14.93
C PRO A 31 -17.04 7.35 14.28
N GLY A 32 -17.21 8.40 15.09
CA GLY A 32 -17.08 9.79 14.61
C GLY A 32 -15.66 10.09 14.09
N PRO A 33 -15.48 11.11 13.24
CA PRO A 33 -14.22 11.36 12.53
C PRO A 33 -13.01 11.60 13.45
N LYS A 34 -13.23 12.19 14.63
CA LYS A 34 -12.17 12.40 15.65
C LYS A 34 -11.73 11.08 16.29
N LEU A 35 -12.68 10.17 16.56
CA LEU A 35 -12.41 8.87 17.15
C LEU A 35 -11.68 7.96 16.15
N SER A 36 -12.14 7.91 14.90
CA SER A 36 -11.49 7.11 13.85
C SER A 36 -10.04 7.54 13.62
N ARG A 37 -9.77 8.85 13.61
CA ARG A 37 -8.41 9.38 13.45
C ARG A 37 -7.53 9.10 14.66
N GLY A 38 -8.05 9.28 15.88
CA GLY A 38 -7.32 8.98 17.11
C GLY A 38 -6.99 7.48 17.23
N LEU A 39 -7.96 6.62 16.91
CA LEU A 39 -7.79 5.18 16.89
C LEU A 39 -6.77 4.73 15.84
N SER A 40 -6.83 5.32 14.63
CA SER A 40 -5.85 5.06 13.57
C SER A 40 -4.43 5.41 13.98
N LEU A 41 -4.25 6.59 14.61
CA LEU A 41 -2.95 7.00 15.14
C LEU A 41 -2.44 6.00 16.19
N ALA A 42 -3.29 5.64 17.16
CA ALA A 42 -2.94 4.71 18.23
C ALA A 42 -2.57 3.32 17.69
N ILE A 43 -3.36 2.78 16.75
CA ILE A 43 -3.11 1.48 16.12
C ILE A 43 -1.77 1.51 15.38
N VAL A 44 -1.55 2.50 14.51
CA VAL A 44 -0.31 2.60 13.72
C VAL A 44 0.90 2.77 14.64
N SER A 45 0.80 3.60 15.68
CA SER A 45 1.92 3.81 16.62
C SER A 45 2.21 2.57 17.47
N LEU A 46 1.18 1.89 17.97
CA LEU A 46 1.37 0.70 18.80
C LEU A 46 1.92 -0.46 17.96
N PHE A 47 1.39 -0.63 16.75
CA PHE A 47 1.84 -1.67 15.83
C PHE A 47 3.31 -1.47 15.43
N THR A 48 3.69 -0.25 15.04
CA THR A 48 5.08 0.05 14.69
C THR A 48 6.01 -0.12 15.89
N PHE A 49 5.59 0.28 17.10
CA PHE A 49 6.37 0.07 18.32
C PHE A 49 6.61 -1.42 18.60
N ILE A 50 5.56 -2.24 18.57
CA ILE A 50 5.66 -3.70 18.80
C ILE A 50 6.60 -4.35 17.77
N VAL A 51 6.44 -4.02 16.49
CA VAL A 51 7.28 -4.57 15.41
C VAL A 51 8.76 -4.19 15.61
N CYS A 52 9.04 -2.94 15.99
CA CYS A 52 10.39 -2.48 16.29
C CYS A 52 11.03 -3.19 17.49
N CYS A 53 10.24 -3.55 18.51
CA CYS A 53 10.74 -4.33 19.65
C CYS A 53 11.12 -5.77 19.26
N ILE A 54 10.41 -6.39 18.31
CA ILE A 54 10.65 -7.78 17.91
C ILE A 54 11.82 -7.88 16.91
N ASN A 55 11.90 -6.97 15.95
CA ASN A 55 12.93 -6.99 14.92
C ASN A 55 13.61 -5.62 14.80
N PRO A 56 14.87 -5.46 15.27
CA PRO A 56 15.59 -4.19 15.17
C PRO A 56 15.91 -3.80 13.73
N ASN A 57 15.88 -4.75 12.78
CA ASN A 57 16.12 -4.49 11.36
C ASN A 57 14.82 -4.12 10.61
N ALA A 58 14.10 -3.11 11.10
CA ALA A 58 12.87 -2.61 10.49
C ALA A 58 13.08 -2.14 9.04
N LEU A 59 14.27 -1.64 8.72
CA LEU A 59 14.61 -1.15 7.38
C LEU A 59 14.59 -2.28 6.34
N SER A 60 15.15 -3.45 6.69
CA SER A 60 15.13 -4.60 5.78
C SER A 60 13.71 -5.15 5.58
N MET A 61 12.88 -5.12 6.63
CA MET A 61 11.47 -5.50 6.52
C MET A 61 10.68 -4.54 5.60
N ILE A 62 10.88 -3.23 5.76
CA ILE A 62 10.27 -2.22 4.89
C ILE A 62 10.71 -2.42 3.43
N TYR A 63 11.98 -2.70 3.19
CA TYR A 63 12.48 -2.94 1.83
C TYR A 63 11.87 -4.20 1.21
N ALA A 64 11.80 -5.29 1.98
CA ALA A 64 11.22 -6.56 1.54
C ALA A 64 9.73 -6.44 1.16
N ILE A 65 8.98 -5.58 1.85
CA ILE A 65 7.55 -5.36 1.56
C ILE A 65 7.36 -4.29 0.46
N SER A 66 8.10 -3.18 0.53
CA SER A 66 7.93 -2.06 -0.41
C SER A 66 8.40 -2.39 -1.82
N GLY A 67 9.45 -3.20 -1.99
CA GLY A 67 9.93 -3.62 -3.32
C GLY A 67 8.85 -4.28 -4.18
N PRO A 68 8.24 -5.39 -3.73
CA PRO A 68 7.14 -6.03 -4.43
C PRO A 68 5.92 -5.11 -4.61
N LEU A 69 5.58 -4.32 -3.59
CA LEU A 69 4.41 -3.44 -3.62
C LEU A 69 4.57 -2.33 -4.67
N ILE A 70 5.76 -1.72 -4.77
CA ILE A 70 6.09 -0.72 -5.79
C ILE A 70 6.05 -1.34 -7.19
N ALA A 71 6.63 -2.53 -7.38
CA ALA A 71 6.57 -3.23 -8.66
C ALA A 71 5.12 -3.53 -9.08
N LEU A 72 4.27 -3.90 -8.12
CA LEU A 72 2.85 -4.15 -8.37
C LEU A 72 2.12 -2.87 -8.77
N ILE A 73 2.33 -1.76 -8.08
CA ILE A 73 1.68 -0.47 -8.42
C ILE A 73 2.18 0.06 -9.77
N LEU A 74 3.49 -0.04 -10.06
CA LEU A 74 4.07 0.55 -11.27
C LEU A 74 3.84 -0.26 -12.54
N PHE A 75 3.90 -1.59 -12.45
CA PHE A 75 3.85 -2.46 -13.65
C PHE A 75 2.56 -3.24 -13.77
N ILE A 76 2.08 -3.84 -12.67
CA ILE A 76 0.93 -4.76 -12.71
C ILE A 76 -0.39 -3.99 -12.68
N MET A 77 -0.54 -3.01 -11.79
CA MET A 77 -1.76 -2.22 -11.64
C MET A 77 -2.22 -1.53 -12.94
N PRO A 78 -1.36 -0.79 -13.69
CA PRO A 78 -1.80 -0.14 -14.92
C PRO A 78 -2.11 -1.15 -16.03
N THR A 79 -1.32 -2.22 -16.15
CA THR A 79 -1.52 -3.23 -17.18
C THR A 79 -2.83 -3.99 -16.95
N LEU A 80 -3.09 -4.46 -15.73
CA LEU A 80 -4.36 -5.09 -15.35
C LEU A 80 -5.55 -4.15 -15.53
N SER A 81 -5.40 -2.86 -15.26
CA SER A 81 -6.47 -1.87 -15.43
C SER A 81 -6.97 -1.79 -16.88
N THR A 82 -6.08 -1.98 -17.88
CA THR A 82 -6.50 -2.02 -19.30
C THR A 82 -7.33 -3.24 -19.68
N TRP A 83 -7.28 -4.31 -18.87
CA TRP A 83 -8.07 -5.52 -19.06
C TRP A 83 -9.39 -5.46 -18.28
N LEU A 84 -9.35 -4.99 -17.04
CA LEU A 84 -10.48 -4.98 -16.11
C LEU A 84 -11.44 -3.81 -16.35
N VAL A 85 -10.93 -2.62 -16.73
CA VAL A 85 -11.75 -1.42 -16.91
C VAL A 85 -12.18 -1.29 -18.38
N PRO A 86 -13.49 -1.29 -18.68
CA PRO A 86 -13.99 -1.25 -20.07
C PRO A 86 -13.60 0.04 -20.79
N ALA A 87 -13.48 1.16 -20.07
CA ALA A 87 -13.06 2.45 -20.62
C ALA A 87 -11.61 2.48 -21.12
N LEU A 88 -10.75 1.59 -20.62
CA LEU A 88 -9.32 1.53 -20.97
C LEU A 88 -9.00 0.48 -22.04
N ARG A 89 -10.01 -0.23 -22.55
CA ARG A 89 -9.88 -1.19 -23.66
C ARG A 89 -9.23 -0.63 -24.94
N PRO A 90 -9.48 0.62 -25.39
CA PRO A 90 -8.85 1.12 -26.63
C PRO A 90 -7.33 1.34 -26.47
N TYR A 91 -6.81 1.42 -25.25
CA TYR A 91 -5.38 1.59 -24.96
C TYR A 91 -4.63 0.27 -24.77
N ARG A 92 -5.24 -0.85 -25.19
CA ARG A 92 -4.58 -2.16 -25.18
C ARG A 92 -3.48 -2.19 -26.24
N SER A 93 -2.24 -2.34 -25.79
CA SER A 93 -1.07 -2.47 -26.65
C SER A 93 -0.30 -3.74 -26.30
N VAL A 94 0.44 -4.29 -27.27
CA VAL A 94 1.42 -5.37 -27.05
C VAL A 94 2.45 -4.95 -25.99
N ALA A 95 2.76 -3.64 -25.91
CA ALA A 95 3.63 -3.09 -24.87
C ALA A 95 3.09 -3.36 -23.45
N ASN A 96 1.77 -3.35 -23.24
CA ASN A 96 1.18 -3.62 -21.92
C ASN A 96 1.43 -5.07 -21.49
N PHE A 97 1.47 -6.01 -22.45
CA PHE A 97 1.82 -7.40 -22.16
C PHE A 97 3.30 -7.54 -21.78
N LEU A 98 4.21 -6.86 -22.49
CA LEU A 98 5.62 -6.83 -22.14
C LEU A 98 5.83 -6.26 -20.74
N VAL A 99 5.21 -5.12 -20.43
CA VAL A 99 5.30 -4.47 -19.11
C VAL A 99 4.79 -5.39 -18.00
N LEU A 100 3.73 -6.17 -18.26
CA LEU A 100 3.21 -7.15 -17.32
C LEU A 100 4.21 -8.28 -17.07
N VAL A 101 4.85 -8.82 -18.12
CA VAL A 101 5.89 -9.86 -17.99
C VAL A 101 7.09 -9.34 -17.21
N VAL A 102 7.59 -8.14 -17.53
CA VAL A 102 8.70 -7.51 -16.79
C VAL A 102 8.33 -7.27 -15.33
N GLY A 103 7.11 -6.79 -15.06
CA GLY A 103 6.61 -6.60 -13.70
C GLY A 103 6.59 -7.89 -12.89
N LEU A 104 6.12 -8.99 -13.49
CA LEU A 104 6.13 -10.31 -12.86
C LEU A 104 7.54 -10.82 -12.58
N LEU A 105 8.49 -10.61 -13.51
CA LEU A 105 9.89 -10.94 -13.30
C LEU A 105 10.49 -10.12 -12.15
N CYS A 106 10.21 -8.82 -12.08
CA CYS A 106 10.68 -7.95 -11.00
C CYS A 106 10.18 -8.41 -9.63
N VAL A 107 8.90 -8.78 -9.52
CA VAL A 107 8.33 -9.34 -8.27
C VAL A 107 9.00 -10.67 -7.94
N SER A 108 9.20 -11.55 -8.93
CA SER A 108 9.82 -12.86 -8.73
C SER A 108 11.24 -12.75 -8.17
N VAL A 109 12.07 -11.83 -8.68
CA VAL A 109 13.46 -11.62 -8.20
C VAL A 109 13.52 -11.26 -6.71
N MET A 110 12.51 -10.57 -6.18
CA MET A 110 12.46 -10.21 -4.76
C MET A 110 12.21 -11.41 -3.85
N PHE A 111 11.57 -12.47 -4.35
CA PHE A 111 11.32 -13.72 -3.61
C PHE A 111 12.47 -14.74 -3.73
N PHE A 112 13.29 -14.64 -4.78
CA PHE A 112 14.46 -15.53 -5.00
C PHE A 112 15.76 -15.00 -4.37
N LYS A 113 15.68 -14.04 -3.45
CA LYS A 113 16.81 -13.51 -2.69
C LYS A 113 17.01 -14.29 -1.40
#